data_AF-A0A536LDI4-F1
#
_entry.id   AF-A0A536LDI4-F1
#
_cell.length_a   1.000
_cell.length_b   1.000
_cell.length_c   1.000
_cell.angle_alpha   90.00
_cell.angle_beta   90.00
_cell.angle_gamma   90.00
#
_symmetry.space_group_name_H-M   'P 1'
#
loop_
_entity.id
_entity.type
_entity.pdbx_description
1 polymer ?
#
loop_
_entity_poly.entity_id
_entity_poly.type
_entity_poly.pdbx_seq_one_letter_code
_entity_poly.pdbx_strand_id
1 'polypeptide(L)'
;MRVQAFSAIRSYEDIEAFKRAMGLLPPVHRIALRLPEYERFGLASQIRRASKSVPTNIAEGYGKRRSVRNFKLYLEHALGSSNEMIVHLQITECLEYVQPGDCEDLIEQYRSISQMLVRLIEKWQ
;
A
#
# COMPACT_ATOMS: atom_id res chain seq x y z
N MET A 1 -27.92 -13.18 6.06
CA MET A 1 -27.16 -11.99 5.57
C MET A 1 -26.64 -11.22 6.76
N ARG A 2 -25.34 -11.23 7.04
CA ARG A 2 -24.75 -10.31 8.03
C ARG A 2 -24.48 -8.99 7.32
N VAL A 3 -25.26 -7.97 7.66
CA VAL A 3 -24.93 -6.59 7.33
C VAL A 3 -23.62 -6.29 8.08
N GLN A 4 -22.52 -6.13 7.35
CA GLN A 4 -21.29 -5.62 7.91
C GLN A 4 -21.60 -4.18 8.34
N ALA A 5 -21.82 -3.97 9.63
CA ALA A 5 -21.90 -2.62 10.18
C ALA A 5 -20.56 -1.94 9.86
N PHE A 6 -20.58 -0.85 9.11
CA PHE A 6 -19.42 0.03 9.02
C PHE A 6 -19.15 0.51 10.45
N SER A 7 -18.16 -0.09 11.13
CA SER A 7 -17.70 0.43 12.41
C SER A 7 -17.26 1.86 12.17
N ALA A 8 -17.75 2.80 12.98
CA ALA A 8 -17.34 4.20 12.88
C ALA A 8 -15.81 4.30 12.98
N ILE A 9 -15.18 4.90 11.99
CA ILE A 9 -13.71 5.07 11.92
C ILE A 9 -13.31 6.18 12.92
N ARG A 10 -12.73 5.79 14.06
CA ARG A 10 -12.32 6.68 15.15
C ARG A 10 -10.82 6.95 15.16
N SER A 11 -10.04 6.05 14.56
CA SER A 11 -8.61 6.16 14.31
C SER A 11 -8.29 5.77 12.86
N TYR A 12 -7.14 6.21 12.34
CA TYR A 12 -6.62 5.68 11.07
C TYR A 12 -6.36 4.16 11.14
N GLU A 13 -6.12 3.65 12.35
CA GLU A 13 -5.96 2.22 12.61
C GLU A 13 -7.25 1.42 12.36
N ASP A 14 -8.42 2.05 12.31
CA ASP A 14 -9.68 1.40 11.96
C ASP A 14 -9.82 1.16 10.45
N ILE A 15 -9.00 1.83 9.63
CA ILE A 15 -9.05 1.75 8.17
C ILE A 15 -8.44 0.41 7.72
N GLU A 16 -9.23 -0.43 7.08
CA GLU A 16 -8.78 -1.76 6.63
C GLU A 16 -7.57 -1.70 5.69
N ALA A 17 -7.55 -0.74 4.76
CA ALA A 17 -6.41 -0.50 3.88
C ALA A 17 -5.12 -0.21 4.66
N PHE A 18 -5.20 0.52 5.78
CA PHE A 18 -4.05 0.79 6.65
C PHE A 18 -3.54 -0.49 7.30
N LYS A 19 -4.44 -1.30 7.90
CA LYS A 19 -4.08 -2.56 8.56
C LYS A 19 -3.36 -3.51 7.60
N ARG A 20 -3.91 -3.65 6.39
CA ARG A 20 -3.31 -4.48 5.34
C ARG A 20 -1.95 -3.96 4.90
N ALA A 21 -1.84 -2.66 4.62
CA ALA A 21 -0.57 -2.07 4.20
C ALA A 21 0.53 -2.23 5.27
N MET A 22 0.19 -2.09 6.57
CA MET A 22 1.11 -2.38 7.67
C MET A 22 1.55 -3.86 7.68
N GLY A 23 0.63 -4.78 7.45
CA GLY A 23 0.90 -6.21 7.36
C GLY A 23 1.80 -6.62 6.18
N LEU A 24 1.81 -5.83 5.11
CA LEU A 24 2.67 -6.07 3.93
C LEU A 24 4.11 -5.57 4.10
N LEU A 25 4.42 -4.76 5.12
CA LEU A 25 5.78 -4.24 5.30
C LEU A 25 6.83 -5.36 5.48
N PRO A 26 6.63 -6.37 6.36
CA PRO A 26 7.61 -7.45 6.52
C PRO A 26 7.87 -8.30 5.27
N PRO A 27 6.86 -8.84 4.55
CA PRO A 27 7.13 -9.62 3.35
C PRO A 27 7.73 -8.78 2.22
N VAL A 28 7.31 -7.52 2.05
CA VAL A 28 7.95 -6.62 1.07
C VAL A 28 9.40 -6.33 1.42
N HIS A 29 9.72 -6.14 2.70
CA HIS A 29 11.10 -5.96 3.13
C HIS A 29 11.96 -7.19 2.80
N ARG A 30 11.41 -8.40 2.95
CA ARG A 30 12.08 -9.64 2.56
C ARG A 30 12.35 -9.70 1.05
N ILE A 31 11.40 -9.32 0.20
CA ILE A 31 11.65 -9.22 -1.25
C ILE A 31 12.80 -8.24 -1.50
N ALA A 32 12.77 -7.04 -0.92
CA ALA A 32 13.81 -6.03 -1.09
C ALA A 32 15.22 -6.49 -0.65
N LEU A 33 15.32 -7.44 0.28
CA LEU A 33 16.60 -8.03 0.72
C LEU A 33 17.13 -9.13 -0.22
N ARG A 34 16.28 -9.68 -1.10
CA ARG A 34 16.66 -10.71 -2.08
C ARG A 34 17.23 -10.13 -3.36
N LEU A 35 17.00 -8.84 -3.62
CA LEU A 35 17.52 -8.17 -4.81
C LEU A 35 19.06 -8.12 -4.81
N PRO A 36 19.70 -8.07 -6.00
CA PRO A 36 21.14 -7.91 -6.11
C PRO A 36 21.67 -6.68 -5.36
N GLU A 37 22.91 -6.75 -4.89
CA GLU A 37 23.51 -5.66 -4.09
C GLU A 37 23.53 -4.32 -4.84
N TYR A 38 23.73 -4.34 -6.16
CA TYR A 38 23.71 -3.13 -6.99
C TYR A 38 22.34 -2.43 -7.03
N GLU A 39 21.25 -3.14 -6.72
CA GLU A 39 19.89 -2.58 -6.62
C GLU A 39 19.57 -2.01 -5.22
N ARG A 40 20.50 -2.12 -4.26
CA ARG A 40 20.29 -1.67 -2.87
C ARG A 40 19.78 -0.24 -2.76
N PHE A 41 20.36 0.66 -3.57
CA PHE A 41 19.99 2.07 -3.67
C PHE A 41 19.04 2.36 -4.84
N GLY A 42 18.86 1.40 -5.76
CA GLY A 42 17.88 1.42 -6.83
C GLY A 42 16.51 0.88 -6.39
N LEU A 43 16.06 -0.18 -7.03
CA LEU A 43 14.74 -0.79 -6.89
C LEU A 43 14.45 -1.22 -5.45
N ALA A 44 15.42 -1.78 -4.73
CA ALA A 44 15.22 -2.19 -3.34
C ALA A 44 14.87 -0.99 -2.44
N SER A 45 15.46 0.18 -2.71
CA SER A 45 15.14 1.41 -1.98
C SER A 45 13.77 1.97 -2.34
N GLN A 46 13.38 1.90 -3.61
CA GLN A 46 12.07 2.33 -4.11
C GLN A 46 10.95 1.47 -3.51
N ILE A 47 11.08 0.14 -3.53
CA ILE A 47 10.17 -0.82 -2.89
C ILE A 47 9.96 -0.49 -1.40
N ARG A 48 11.04 -0.28 -0.65
CA ARG A 48 10.95 0.03 0.79
C ARG A 48 10.29 1.38 1.05
N ARG A 49 10.45 2.37 0.17
CA ARG A 49 9.82 3.69 0.32
C ARG A 49 8.34 3.64 -0.05
N ALA A 50 8.00 3.08 -1.22
CA ALA A 50 6.63 2.98 -1.71
C ALA A 50 5.75 2.19 -0.73
N SER A 51 6.21 1.03 -0.24
CA SER A 51 5.47 0.24 0.75
C SER A 51 5.16 0.99 2.05
N LYS A 52 6.13 1.74 2.59
CA LYS A 52 5.92 2.58 3.79
C LYS A 52 5.02 3.77 3.51
N SER A 53 5.09 4.32 2.30
CA SER A 53 4.31 5.50 1.88
C SER A 53 2.80 5.25 1.94
N VAL A 54 2.34 4.02 1.67
CA VAL A 54 0.90 3.68 1.72
C VAL A 54 0.31 3.91 3.13
N PRO A 55 0.75 3.22 4.20
CA PRO A 55 0.18 3.43 5.53
C PRO A 55 0.48 4.83 6.09
N THR A 56 1.63 5.44 5.76
CA THR A 56 1.95 6.80 6.26
C THR A 56 1.04 7.86 5.66
N ASN A 57 0.72 7.78 4.36
CA ASN A 57 -0.22 8.71 3.73
C ASN A 57 -1.64 8.55 4.28
N ILE A 58 -2.08 7.32 4.57
CA ILE A 58 -3.40 7.09 5.20
C ILE A 58 -3.44 7.75 6.59
N ALA A 59 -2.42 7.53 7.42
CA ALA A 59 -2.35 8.10 8.77
C ALA A 59 -2.26 9.63 8.75
N GLU A 60 -1.38 10.20 7.92
CA GLU A 60 -1.23 11.65 7.78
C GLU A 60 -2.51 12.30 7.25
N GLY A 61 -3.12 11.69 6.23
CA GLY A 61 -4.39 12.13 5.68
C GLY A 61 -5.51 12.14 6.71
N TYR A 62 -5.61 11.09 7.53
CA TYR A 62 -6.61 11.02 8.59
C TYR A 62 -6.40 12.11 9.66
N GLY A 63 -5.16 12.49 9.94
CA GLY A 63 -4.82 13.65 10.77
C GLY A 63 -5.37 14.97 10.20
N LYS A 64 -5.54 15.05 8.87
CA LYS A 64 -6.04 16.22 8.13
C LYS A 64 -7.52 16.10 7.74
N ARG A 65 -8.25 15.09 8.23
CA ARG A 65 -9.65 14.75 7.86
C ARG A 65 -10.70 15.82 8.12
N ARG A 66 -10.40 16.87 8.90
CA ARG A 66 -11.29 18.03 9.03
C ARG A 66 -11.57 18.69 7.67
N SER A 67 -10.63 18.58 6.74
CA SER A 67 -10.85 18.91 5.33
C SER A 67 -11.00 17.61 4.54
N VAL A 68 -12.21 17.35 4.07
CA VAL A 68 -12.55 16.19 3.21
C VAL A 68 -11.66 16.16 1.98
N ARG A 69 -11.48 17.31 1.34
CA ARG A 69 -10.60 17.47 0.17
C ARG A 69 -9.16 17.05 0.49
N ASN A 70 -8.62 17.51 1.62
CA ASN A 70 -7.24 17.16 1.98
C ASN A 70 -7.12 15.68 2.26
N PHE A 71 -8.04 15.09 3.02
CA PHE A 71 -7.93 13.66 3.30
C PHE A 71 -8.01 12.81 2.02
N LYS A 72 -8.92 13.14 1.10
CA LYS A 72 -8.99 12.46 -0.20
C LYS A 72 -7.68 12.57 -0.98
N LEU A 73 -7.05 13.75 -1.02
CA LEU A 73 -5.73 13.93 -1.66
C LEU A 73 -4.65 13.00 -1.05
N TYR A 74 -4.61 12.86 0.27
CA TYR A 74 -3.68 11.93 0.91
C TYR A 74 -3.99 10.46 0.61
N LEU A 75 -5.27 10.09 0.52
CA LEU A 75 -5.66 8.75 0.09
C LEU A 75 -5.29 8.49 -1.38
N GLU A 76 -5.35 9.49 -2.26
CA GLU A 76 -4.87 9.41 -3.64
C GLU A 76 -3.35 9.20 -3.69
N HIS A 77 -2.58 9.85 -2.81
CA HIS A 77 -1.14 9.58 -2.67
C HIS A 77 -0.86 8.14 -2.19
N ALA A 78 -1.63 7.64 -1.21
CA ALA A 78 -1.54 6.24 -0.79
C ALA A 78 -1.87 5.27 -1.94
N LEU A 79 -2.87 5.59 -2.76
CA LEU A 79 -3.25 4.82 -3.95
C LEU A 79 -2.12 4.82 -4.99
N GLY A 80 -1.49 5.97 -5.22
CA GLY A 80 -0.31 6.10 -6.06
C GLY A 80 0.82 5.17 -5.63
N SER A 81 1.20 5.22 -4.35
CA SER A 81 2.25 4.34 -3.81
C SER A 81 1.88 2.85 -3.81
N SER A 82 0.59 2.51 -3.67
CA SER A 82 0.10 1.12 -3.82
C SER A 82 0.30 0.61 -5.25
N ASN A 83 0.00 1.46 -6.24
CA ASN A 83 0.21 1.11 -7.66
C ASN A 83 1.70 1.06 -8.02
N GLU A 84 2.53 1.96 -7.49
CA GLU A 84 3.99 1.88 -7.62
C GLU A 84 4.53 0.56 -7.08
N MET A 85 4.03 0.08 -5.93
CA MET A 85 4.41 -1.20 -5.37
C MET A 85 4.10 -2.38 -6.31
N ILE A 86 2.93 -2.38 -6.95
CA ILE A 86 2.59 -3.41 -7.95
C ILE A 86 3.62 -3.41 -9.08
N VAL A 87 3.93 -2.22 -9.63
CA VAL A 87 4.90 -2.08 -10.73
C VAL A 87 6.30 -2.51 -10.30
N HIS A 88 6.77 -2.12 -9.11
CA HIS A 88 8.09 -2.51 -8.63
C HIS A 88 8.23 -4.02 -8.41
N LEU A 89 7.17 -4.68 -7.92
CA LEU A 89 7.14 -6.14 -7.76
C LEU A 89 7.17 -6.83 -9.12
N GLN A 90 6.42 -6.33 -10.11
CA GLN A 90 6.46 -6.82 -11.49
C GLN A 90 7.83 -6.64 -12.13
N ILE A 91 8.50 -5.50 -11.91
CA ILE A 91 9.87 -5.27 -12.37
C ILE A 91 10.83 -6.28 -11.74
N THR A 92 10.65 -6.57 -10.45
CA THR A 92 11.49 -7.54 -9.72
C THR A 92 11.41 -8.94 -10.35
N GLU A 93 10.21 -9.37 -10.76
CA GLU A 93 10.02 -10.64 -11.50
C GLU A 93 10.53 -10.55 -12.93
N CYS A 94 10.25 -9.45 -13.64
CA CYS A 94 10.64 -9.26 -15.04
C CYS A 94 12.17 -9.23 -15.24
N LEU A 95 12.91 -8.75 -14.25
CA LEU A 95 14.38 -8.75 -14.23
C LEU A 95 14.98 -10.03 -13.63
N GLU A 96 14.14 -11.03 -13.32
CA GLU A 96 14.55 -12.33 -12.77
C GLU A 96 15.34 -12.22 -11.45
N TYR A 97 15.09 -11.17 -10.65
CA TYR A 97 15.73 -10.98 -9.34
C TYR A 97 15.13 -11.89 -8.26
N VAL A 98 13.97 -12.47 -8.53
CA VAL A 98 13.26 -13.45 -7.71
C VAL A 98 12.72 -14.56 -8.60
N GLN A 99 12.26 -15.66 -8.02
CA GLN A 99 11.65 -16.75 -8.76
C GLN A 99 10.25 -16.34 -9.25
N PRO A 100 9.79 -16.86 -10.40
CA PRO A 100 8.43 -16.63 -10.87
C PRO A 100 7.39 -16.97 -9.79
N GLY A 101 6.47 -16.05 -9.50
CA GLY A 101 5.40 -16.22 -8.51
C GLY A 101 5.77 -15.78 -7.09
N ASP A 102 7.03 -15.43 -6.82
CA ASP A 102 7.45 -14.91 -5.51
C ASP A 102 6.70 -13.62 -5.12
N CYS A 103 6.22 -12.84 -6.11
CA CYS A 103 5.54 -11.58 -5.88
C CYS A 103 4.01 -11.66 -6.05
N GLU A 104 3.44 -12.80 -6.49
CA GLU A 104 2.05 -12.89 -6.91
C GLU A 104 1.05 -12.51 -5.81
N ASP A 105 1.18 -13.09 -4.61
CA ASP A 105 0.33 -12.74 -3.47
C ASP A 105 0.50 -11.27 -3.08
N LEU A 106 1.74 -10.75 -3.06
CA LEU A 106 1.97 -9.34 -2.73
C LEU A 106 1.29 -8.39 -3.72
N ILE A 107 1.36 -8.69 -5.01
CA ILE A 107 0.70 -7.92 -6.06
C ILE A 107 -0.82 -7.94 -5.85
N GLU A 108 -1.41 -9.10 -5.58
CA GLU A 108 -2.85 -9.21 -5.31
C GLU A 108 -3.28 -8.45 -4.05
N GLN A 109 -2.48 -8.49 -2.98
CA GLN A 109 -2.77 -7.73 -1.76
C GLN A 109 -2.70 -6.22 -2.01
N TYR A 110 -1.72 -5.72 -2.78
CA TYR A 110 -1.68 -4.30 -3.16
C TYR A 110 -2.83 -3.91 -4.09
N ARG A 111 -3.26 -4.78 -5.02
CA ARG A 111 -4.48 -4.54 -5.82
C ARG A 111 -5.71 -4.42 -4.94
N SER A 112 -5.85 -5.29 -3.94
CA SER A 112 -6.92 -5.22 -2.95
C SER A 112 -6.88 -3.91 -2.16
N ILE A 113 -5.70 -3.48 -1.69
CA ILE A 113 -5.52 -2.19 -1.02
C ILE A 113 -5.93 -1.03 -1.94
N SER A 114 -5.51 -1.03 -3.21
CA SER A 114 -5.87 0.00 -4.18
C SER A 114 -7.40 0.10 -4.33
N GLN A 115 -8.11 -1.03 -4.43
CA GLN A 115 -9.58 -1.05 -4.49
C GLN A 115 -10.23 -0.52 -3.20
N MET A 116 -9.67 -0.83 -2.03
CA MET A 116 -10.16 -0.31 -0.75
C MET A 116 -9.98 1.21 -0.65
N LEU A 117 -8.83 1.73 -1.11
CA LEU A 117 -8.53 3.16 -1.14
C LEU A 117 -9.49 3.91 -2.07
N VAL A 118 -9.74 3.40 -3.28
CA VAL A 118 -10.73 3.98 -4.21
C VAL A 118 -12.10 4.07 -3.56
N ARG A 119 -12.60 2.97 -2.97
CA ARG A 119 -13.90 2.97 -2.27
C ARG A 119 -13.94 3.96 -1.11
N LEU A 120 -12.84 4.08 -0.36
CA LEU A 120 -12.75 5.04 0.74
C LEU A 120 -12.78 6.49 0.23
N ILE A 121 -12.03 6.81 -0.82
CA ILE A 121 -12.01 8.14 -1.46
C ILE A 121 -13.41 8.52 -1.96
N GLU A 122 -14.12 7.59 -2.61
CA GLU A 122 -15.47 7.84 -3.13
C GLU A 122 -16.50 8.07 -2.01
N LYS A 123 -16.41 7.29 -0.93
CA LYS A 123 -17.44 7.28 0.12
C LYS A 123 -17.16 8.20 1.31
N TRP A 124 -15.94 8.72 1.48
CA TRP A 124 -15.61 9.60 2.59
C TRP A 124 -16.33 10.94 2.49
N GLN A 125 -16.96 11.35 3.61
CA GLN A 125 -17.79 12.55 3.77
C GLN A 125 -17.14 13.58 4.69
#